data_AF-A0A965ALF1-F1
#
_entry.id   AF-A0A965ALF1-F1
#
_cell.length_a   1.000
_cell.length_b   1.000
_cell.length_c   1.000
_cell.angle_alpha   90.00
_cell.angle_beta   90.00
_cell.angle_gamma   90.00
#
_symmetry.space_group_name_H-M   'P 1'
#
loop_
_entity.id
_entity.type
_entity.pdbx_description
1 polymer ?
#
loop_
_entity_poly.entity_id
_entity_poly.type
_entity_poly.pdbx_seq_one_letter_code
_entity_poly.pdbx_strand_id
1 'polypeptide(L)'
;DERAMAIEREEIERLAKDRDDELVILERSFSTRLKDLLVNQTIVSGPKQVSEGSRVTQSILNELTARQLAQITVKNEKIMENVEALRKQFQESEKRLQDRFENKVEKLQGGDELPPGVMKMVKVFVAVKRKLQPGDKMAGRHGNKGVISKIAPLEDMPYLEDGTNVDIVLNPLGVPSRMNVGQILETHLGWASAGLGNKIGDMLDKAVREGKISQLQNEMKEIYGKETFDEDISALDENQVIELAENLRPGVPMATPVFDGANEEDIVELLEQAGLDSSGQVTLHDGRTGEKFARSVTVGYIYMMKLHHLVDDKIHARSIGPYSLVTQQPLGGKAQFGGQRFGEMEVWALEAYGAAYTLQEMLTVKSDDVSGRTKVYEAIVRGDDTFEAGIPESFNVLVKELKSLCLNVELNQES
;
A
#
# COMPACT_ATOMS: atom_id res chain seq x y z
N ASP A 1 28.78 10.93 -23.29
CA ASP A 1 28.64 11.13 -21.83
C ASP A 1 29.34 9.97 -21.15
N GLU A 2 30.60 10.16 -20.69
CA GLU A 2 31.45 9.08 -20.16
C GLU A 2 30.80 8.35 -18.98
N ARG A 3 30.00 9.09 -18.19
CA ARG A 3 29.27 8.52 -17.05
C ARG A 3 28.19 7.53 -17.46
N ALA A 4 27.48 7.79 -18.57
CA ALA A 4 26.46 6.88 -19.08
C ALA A 4 27.08 5.56 -19.55
N MET A 5 28.20 5.65 -20.29
CA MET A 5 28.95 4.47 -20.73
C MET A 5 29.55 3.68 -19.55
N ALA A 6 29.94 4.36 -18.47
CA ALA A 6 30.41 3.69 -17.26
C ALA A 6 29.29 2.92 -16.55
N ILE A 7 28.10 3.53 -16.38
CA ILE A 7 26.94 2.87 -15.77
C ILE A 7 26.46 1.69 -16.61
N GLU A 8 26.43 1.85 -17.94
CA GLU A 8 26.07 0.78 -18.87
C GLU A 8 27.04 -0.40 -18.75
N ARG A 9 28.36 -0.15 -18.72
CA ARG A 9 29.36 -1.20 -18.51
C ARG A 9 29.21 -1.90 -17.17
N GLU A 10 28.99 -1.14 -16.09
CA GLU A 10 28.78 -1.67 -14.74
C GLU A 10 27.54 -2.59 -14.68
N GLU A 11 26.44 -2.18 -15.31
CA GLU A 11 25.21 -2.98 -15.31
C GLU A 11 25.35 -4.22 -16.22
N ILE A 12 26.08 -4.13 -17.34
CA ILE A 12 26.42 -5.29 -18.18
C ILE A 12 27.32 -6.28 -17.43
N GLU A 13 28.33 -5.79 -16.69
CA GLU A 13 29.20 -6.62 -15.86
C GLU A 13 28.40 -7.34 -14.76
N ARG A 14 27.44 -6.64 -14.13
CA ARG A 14 26.52 -7.25 -13.16
C ARG A 14 25.68 -8.35 -13.78
N LEU A 15 25.07 -8.10 -14.94
CA LEU A 15 24.30 -9.11 -15.67
C LEU A 15 25.15 -10.31 -16.11
N ALA A 16 26.43 -10.06 -16.45
CA ALA A 16 27.37 -11.11 -16.82
C ALA A 16 27.72 -12.00 -15.61
N LYS A 17 27.91 -11.38 -14.44
CA LYS A 17 28.12 -12.11 -13.19
C LYS A 17 26.92 -12.97 -12.83
N ASP A 18 25.70 -12.43 -12.90
CA ASP A 18 24.47 -13.19 -12.64
C ASP A 18 24.33 -14.38 -13.60
N ARG A 19 24.65 -14.18 -14.89
CA ARG A 19 24.67 -15.26 -15.89
C ARG A 19 25.68 -16.34 -15.53
N ASP A 20 26.91 -15.97 -15.17
CA ASP A 20 27.99 -16.91 -14.87
C ASP A 20 27.68 -17.70 -13.59
N ASP A 21 27.09 -17.06 -12.58
CA ASP A 21 26.62 -17.72 -11.35
C ASP A 21 25.49 -18.73 -11.65
N GLU A 22 24.49 -18.35 -12.47
CA GLU A 22 23.44 -19.27 -12.93
C GLU A 22 24.02 -20.44 -13.75
N LEU A 23 25.01 -20.18 -14.60
CA LEU A 23 25.69 -21.21 -15.40
C LEU A 23 26.41 -22.23 -14.51
N VAL A 24 27.13 -21.77 -13.49
CA VAL A 24 27.83 -22.66 -12.53
C VAL A 24 26.83 -23.52 -11.76
N ILE A 25 25.68 -22.98 -11.37
CA ILE A 25 24.61 -23.73 -10.71
C ILE A 25 24.05 -24.81 -11.64
N LEU A 26 23.81 -24.47 -12.91
CA LEU A 26 23.34 -25.41 -13.93
C LEU A 26 24.38 -26.52 -14.18
N GLU A 27 25.65 -26.17 -14.32
CA GLU A 27 26.76 -27.12 -14.51
C GLU A 27 26.92 -28.05 -13.30
N ARG A 28 26.78 -27.53 -12.08
CA ARG A 28 26.85 -28.32 -10.85
C ARG A 28 25.67 -29.28 -10.73
N SER A 29 24.46 -28.82 -11.03
CA SER A 29 23.25 -29.66 -11.03
C SER A 29 23.33 -30.76 -12.08
N PHE A 30 23.76 -30.40 -13.29
CA PHE A 30 23.96 -31.34 -14.40
C PHE A 30 25.04 -32.37 -14.08
N SER A 31 26.21 -31.94 -13.59
CA SER A 31 27.28 -32.87 -13.22
C SER A 31 26.90 -33.79 -12.06
N THR A 32 26.13 -33.32 -11.07
CA THR A 32 25.64 -34.18 -9.97
C THR A 32 24.70 -35.26 -10.50
N ARG A 33 23.71 -34.89 -11.32
CA ARG A 33 22.77 -35.84 -11.93
C ARG A 33 23.46 -36.83 -12.88
N LEU A 34 24.45 -36.37 -13.64
CA LEU A 34 25.26 -37.25 -14.48
C LEU A 34 26.09 -38.22 -13.64
N LYS A 35 26.71 -37.76 -12.54
CA LYS A 35 27.46 -38.65 -11.64
C LYS A 35 26.56 -39.75 -11.09
N ASP A 36 25.37 -39.43 -10.62
CA ASP A 36 24.43 -40.43 -10.08
C ASP A 36 24.03 -41.50 -11.10
N LEU A 37 23.85 -41.11 -12.38
CA LEU A 37 23.52 -42.04 -13.46
C LEU A 37 24.71 -42.89 -13.94
N LEU A 38 25.94 -42.36 -13.81
CA LEU A 38 27.16 -43.00 -14.30
C LEU A 38 27.83 -43.91 -13.26
N VAL A 39 27.50 -43.79 -11.96
CA VAL A 39 28.03 -44.64 -10.88
C VAL A 39 27.72 -46.12 -11.15
N ASN A 40 28.73 -46.99 -10.98
CA ASN A 40 28.65 -48.44 -11.17
C ASN A 40 28.36 -48.94 -12.59
N GLN A 41 28.38 -48.07 -13.60
CA GLN A 41 28.18 -48.45 -14.99
C GLN A 41 29.49 -48.87 -15.68
N THR A 42 29.37 -49.60 -16.81
CA THR A 42 30.52 -50.00 -17.64
C THR A 42 30.67 -49.04 -18.81
N ILE A 43 31.84 -48.41 -18.93
CA ILE A 43 32.15 -47.43 -19.97
C ILE A 43 32.53 -48.13 -21.29
N VAL A 44 31.97 -47.63 -22.39
CA VAL A 44 32.31 -48.05 -23.76
C VAL A 44 33.36 -47.11 -24.37
N SER A 45 33.21 -45.79 -24.19
CA SER A 45 34.20 -44.79 -24.59
C SER A 45 34.13 -43.54 -23.69
N GLY A 46 35.25 -42.84 -23.52
CA GLY A 46 35.33 -41.66 -22.67
C GLY A 46 36.63 -40.87 -22.85
N PRO A 47 36.87 -39.82 -22.05
CA PRO A 47 38.07 -39.00 -22.12
C PRO A 47 39.35 -39.82 -21.87
N LYS A 48 40.52 -39.31 -22.32
CA LYS A 48 41.84 -39.99 -22.23
C LYS A 48 42.25 -40.50 -20.83
N GLN A 49 41.53 -40.13 -19.78
CA GLN A 49 41.77 -40.48 -18.37
C GLN A 49 40.94 -41.69 -17.90
N VAL A 50 40.09 -42.28 -18.73
CA VAL A 50 39.25 -43.43 -18.37
C VAL A 50 39.46 -44.60 -19.33
N SER A 51 39.84 -45.77 -18.81
CA SER A 51 40.07 -46.98 -19.62
C SER A 51 38.77 -47.65 -20.02
N GLU A 52 38.65 -47.99 -21.32
CA GLU A 52 37.52 -48.72 -21.90
C GLU A 52 37.28 -50.05 -21.14
N GLY A 53 36.02 -50.33 -20.77
CA GLY A 53 35.63 -51.56 -20.07
C GLY A 53 35.74 -51.55 -18.53
N SER A 54 36.20 -50.46 -17.91
CA SER A 54 36.26 -50.32 -16.45
C SER A 54 34.90 -49.93 -15.84
N ARG A 55 34.66 -50.34 -14.58
CA ARG A 55 33.51 -49.88 -13.78
C ARG A 55 33.81 -48.50 -13.20
N VAL A 56 32.86 -47.57 -13.37
CA VAL A 56 33.00 -46.21 -12.87
C VAL A 56 32.95 -46.19 -11.34
N THR A 57 34.04 -45.73 -10.72
CA THR A 57 34.11 -45.45 -9.28
C THR A 57 33.95 -43.96 -9.02
N GLN A 58 33.40 -43.62 -7.85
CA GLN A 58 33.03 -42.25 -7.47
C GLN A 58 34.25 -41.30 -7.36
N SER A 59 35.45 -41.84 -7.13
CA SER A 59 36.72 -41.11 -7.15
C SER A 59 37.08 -40.59 -8.55
N ILE A 60 36.94 -41.43 -9.58
CA ILE A 60 37.25 -41.08 -10.98
C ILE A 60 36.28 -40.01 -11.51
N LEU A 61 35.02 -40.08 -11.10
CA LEU A 61 33.99 -39.10 -11.48
C LEU A 61 34.21 -37.71 -10.86
N ASN A 62 34.93 -37.62 -9.74
CA ASN A 62 35.17 -36.35 -9.06
C ASN A 62 36.34 -35.56 -9.66
N GLU A 63 37.23 -36.22 -10.39
CA GLU A 63 38.37 -35.59 -11.06
C GLU A 63 38.03 -35.05 -12.46
N LEU A 64 36.86 -35.40 -13.00
CA LEU A 64 36.42 -35.02 -14.35
C LEU A 64 35.55 -33.75 -14.32
N THR A 65 35.80 -32.85 -15.28
CA THR A 65 34.98 -31.65 -15.51
C THR A 65 33.61 -32.01 -16.10
N ALA A 66 32.61 -31.14 -15.96
CA ALA A 66 31.26 -31.35 -16.50
C ALA A 66 31.24 -31.65 -18.01
N ARG A 67 32.12 -30.99 -18.78
CA ARG A 67 32.31 -31.24 -20.22
C ARG A 67 32.92 -32.60 -20.53
N GLN A 68 33.81 -33.10 -19.66
CA GLN A 68 34.41 -34.43 -19.81
C GLN A 68 33.45 -35.53 -19.37
N LEU A 69 32.63 -35.29 -18.35
CA LEU A 69 31.56 -36.19 -17.91
C LEU A 69 30.50 -36.39 -19.01
N ALA A 70 30.18 -35.34 -19.75
CA ALA A 70 29.23 -35.39 -20.87
C ALA A 70 29.75 -36.17 -22.10
N GLN A 71 31.03 -36.55 -22.15
CA GLN A 71 31.65 -37.33 -23.23
C GLN A 71 31.68 -38.84 -22.94
N ILE A 72 31.23 -39.27 -21.75
CA ILE A 72 31.23 -40.68 -21.36
C ILE A 72 30.06 -41.40 -22.02
N THR A 73 30.34 -42.51 -22.71
CA THR A 73 29.32 -43.41 -23.26
C THR A 73 29.27 -44.70 -22.44
N VAL A 74 28.04 -45.17 -22.19
CA VAL A 74 27.76 -46.33 -21.34
C VAL A 74 27.13 -47.44 -22.16
N LYS A 75 27.42 -48.70 -21.81
CA LYS A 75 26.93 -49.89 -22.52
C LYS A 75 25.40 -50.11 -22.41
N ASN A 76 24.75 -49.52 -21.40
CA ASN A 76 23.33 -49.70 -21.12
C ASN A 76 22.47 -48.67 -21.90
N GLU A 77 21.70 -49.15 -22.87
CA GLU A 77 20.89 -48.32 -23.77
C GLU A 77 19.91 -47.40 -23.04
N LYS A 78 19.22 -47.89 -21.99
CA LYS A 78 18.25 -47.08 -21.20
C LYS A 78 18.92 -45.93 -20.43
N ILE A 79 20.16 -46.13 -20.01
CA ILE A 79 20.91 -45.11 -19.27
C ILE A 79 21.49 -44.08 -20.23
N MET A 80 21.92 -44.50 -21.42
CA MET A 80 22.35 -43.56 -22.45
C MET A 80 21.22 -42.65 -22.92
N GLU A 81 20.01 -43.18 -23.10
CA GLU A 81 18.83 -42.37 -23.46
C GLU A 81 18.56 -41.27 -22.40
N ASN A 82 18.67 -41.60 -21.12
CA ASN A 82 18.54 -40.64 -20.03
C ASN A 82 19.69 -39.60 -19.99
N VAL A 83 20.92 -40.02 -20.29
CA VAL A 83 22.09 -39.12 -20.37
C VAL A 83 21.95 -38.15 -21.56
N GLU A 84 21.47 -38.62 -22.71
CA GLU A 84 21.17 -37.79 -23.89
C GLU A 84 20.02 -36.80 -23.62
N ALA A 85 18.95 -37.25 -22.96
CA ALA A 85 17.85 -36.38 -22.56
C ALA A 85 18.31 -35.26 -21.61
N LEU A 86 19.13 -35.60 -20.60
CA LEU A 86 19.72 -34.61 -19.68
C LEU A 86 20.67 -33.66 -20.40
N ARG A 87 21.48 -34.15 -21.34
CA ARG A 87 22.37 -33.31 -22.16
C ARG A 87 21.58 -32.32 -22.99
N LYS A 88 20.49 -32.76 -23.64
CA LYS A 88 19.61 -31.90 -24.41
C LYS A 88 18.95 -30.84 -23.52
N GLN A 89 18.44 -31.23 -22.35
CA GLN A 89 17.85 -30.30 -21.38
C GLN A 89 18.86 -29.26 -20.88
N PHE A 90 20.11 -29.67 -20.62
CA PHE A 90 21.18 -28.76 -20.22
C PHE A 90 21.51 -27.76 -21.34
N GLN A 91 21.67 -28.22 -22.59
CA GLN A 91 21.92 -27.35 -23.75
C GLN A 91 20.77 -26.35 -24.00
N GLU A 92 19.52 -26.79 -23.86
CA GLU A 92 18.35 -25.90 -23.97
C GLU A 92 18.32 -24.86 -22.84
N SER A 93 18.72 -25.24 -21.63
CA SER A 93 18.77 -24.34 -20.48
C SER A 93 19.90 -23.32 -20.60
N GLU A 94 21.09 -23.74 -21.05
CA GLU A 94 22.23 -22.88 -21.36
C GLU A 94 21.88 -21.87 -22.45
N LYS A 95 21.26 -22.34 -23.54
CA LYS A 95 20.79 -21.46 -24.61
C LYS A 95 19.78 -20.44 -24.11
N ARG A 96 18.79 -20.87 -23.31
CA ARG A 96 17.77 -19.96 -22.75
C ARG A 96 18.39 -18.90 -21.84
N LEU A 97 19.41 -19.26 -21.06
CA LEU A 97 20.14 -18.34 -20.19
C LEU A 97 20.91 -17.30 -21.03
N GLN A 98 21.60 -17.76 -22.07
CA GLN A 98 22.33 -16.90 -22.99
C GLN A 98 21.39 -15.95 -23.75
N ASP A 99 20.30 -16.46 -24.31
CA ASP A 99 19.28 -15.65 -25.00
C ASP A 99 18.71 -14.58 -24.05
N ARG A 100 18.45 -14.92 -22.78
CA ARG A 100 17.95 -13.97 -21.77
C ARG A 100 18.98 -12.88 -21.47
N PHE A 101 20.25 -13.24 -21.35
CA PHE A 101 21.34 -12.30 -21.14
C PHE A 101 21.47 -11.34 -22.32
N GLU A 102 21.53 -11.87 -23.55
CA GLU A 102 21.62 -11.08 -24.78
C GLU A 102 20.44 -10.12 -24.92
N ASN A 103 19.21 -10.59 -24.69
CA ASN A 103 18.01 -9.74 -24.70
C ASN A 103 18.06 -8.61 -23.66
N LYS A 104 18.63 -8.85 -22.47
CA LYS A 104 18.77 -7.80 -21.44
C LYS A 104 19.84 -6.79 -21.82
N VAL A 105 20.98 -7.24 -22.36
CA VAL A 105 22.06 -6.36 -22.84
C VAL A 105 21.56 -5.51 -24.00
N GLU A 106 20.86 -6.12 -24.97
CA GLU A 106 20.29 -5.41 -26.12
C GLU A 106 19.29 -4.34 -25.68
N LYS A 107 18.39 -4.65 -24.73
CA LYS A 107 17.45 -3.66 -24.18
C LYS A 107 18.15 -2.49 -23.47
N LEU A 108 19.28 -2.75 -22.82
CA LEU A 108 20.05 -1.73 -22.12
C LEU A 108 20.81 -0.83 -23.10
N GLN A 109 21.31 -1.40 -24.20
CA GLN A 109 21.99 -0.70 -25.29
C GLN A 109 21.03 0.04 -26.24
N GLY A 110 19.81 -0.48 -26.41
CA GLY A 110 18.84 -0.05 -27.41
C GLY A 110 18.33 1.38 -27.26
N GLY A 111 18.62 2.05 -26.13
CA GLY A 111 18.13 3.39 -25.83
C GLY A 111 16.61 3.40 -25.61
N ASP A 112 16.15 4.36 -24.81
CA ASP A 112 14.72 4.55 -24.61
C ASP A 112 14.14 5.41 -25.74
N GLU A 113 12.92 5.10 -26.18
CA GLU A 113 12.17 5.98 -27.09
C GLU A 113 11.83 7.29 -26.38
N LEU A 114 12.38 8.40 -26.89
CA LEU A 114 12.11 9.74 -26.39
C LEU A 114 11.09 10.47 -27.28
N PRO A 115 10.20 11.30 -26.71
CA PRO A 115 9.33 12.17 -27.49
C PRO A 115 10.13 13.08 -28.44
N PRO A 116 9.58 13.46 -29.61
CA PRO A 116 10.29 14.30 -30.57
C PRO A 116 10.70 15.63 -29.92
N GLY A 117 11.97 16.01 -30.10
CA GLY A 117 12.56 17.21 -29.50
C GLY A 117 13.18 17.01 -28.11
N VAL A 118 13.04 15.84 -27.47
CA VAL A 118 13.69 15.51 -26.20
C VAL A 118 15.00 14.77 -26.45
N MET A 119 16.13 15.35 -26.02
CA MET A 119 17.46 14.72 -26.20
C MET A 119 17.83 13.76 -25.06
N LYS A 120 17.37 14.02 -23.82
CA LYS A 120 17.66 13.19 -22.64
C LYS A 120 16.54 13.35 -21.62
N MET A 121 16.14 12.27 -20.97
CA MET A 121 15.17 12.26 -19.87
C MET A 121 15.82 11.73 -18.60
N VAL A 122 15.61 12.40 -17.47
CA VAL A 122 16.08 11.95 -16.15
C VAL A 122 14.86 11.79 -15.25
N LYS A 123 14.65 10.58 -14.72
CA LYS A 123 13.59 10.27 -13.76
C LYS A 123 14.18 10.17 -12.36
N VAL A 124 13.72 11.01 -11.43
CA VAL A 124 14.13 10.98 -10.03
C VAL A 124 12.95 10.47 -9.20
N PHE A 125 13.15 9.35 -8.51
CA PHE A 125 12.15 8.80 -7.61
C PHE A 125 12.39 9.32 -6.19
N VAL A 126 11.36 9.89 -5.57
CA VAL A 126 11.40 10.39 -4.19
C VAL A 126 10.41 9.60 -3.37
N ALA A 127 10.88 8.96 -2.31
CA ALA A 127 10.03 8.28 -1.34
C ALA A 127 9.76 9.19 -0.14
N VAL A 128 8.49 9.40 0.20
CA VAL A 128 8.08 10.23 1.34
C VAL A 128 7.19 9.40 2.26
N LYS A 129 7.56 9.33 3.55
CA LYS A 129 6.70 8.75 4.59
C LYS A 129 5.81 9.84 5.17
N ARG A 130 4.49 9.71 4.96
CA ARG A 130 3.48 10.65 5.48
C ARG A 130 2.83 10.08 6.74
N LYS A 131 2.83 10.86 7.83
CA LYS A 131 2.17 10.49 9.10
C LYS A 131 0.67 10.79 9.06
N LEU A 132 -0.08 10.25 10.02
CA LEU A 132 -1.48 10.64 10.25
C LEU A 132 -1.55 12.02 10.87
N GLN A 133 -2.52 12.82 10.44
CA GLN A 133 -2.73 14.17 10.93
C GLN A 133 -4.22 14.55 10.93
N PRO A 134 -4.63 15.55 11.73
CA PRO A 134 -5.97 16.11 11.65
C PRO A 134 -6.31 16.54 10.21
N GLY A 135 -7.51 16.21 9.75
CA GLY A 135 -7.93 16.43 8.36
C GLY A 135 -7.77 15.21 7.44
N ASP A 136 -6.97 14.21 7.80
CA ASP A 136 -6.89 12.96 7.03
C ASP A 136 -8.21 12.18 7.12
N LYS A 137 -8.60 11.54 6.01
CA LYS A 137 -9.83 10.75 5.93
C LYS A 137 -9.58 9.29 6.27
N MET A 138 -10.41 8.74 7.15
CA MET A 138 -10.43 7.32 7.51
C MET A 138 -11.81 6.71 7.24
N ALA A 139 -11.86 5.38 7.16
CA ALA A 139 -13.10 4.64 7.00
C ALA A 139 -13.03 3.29 7.70
N GLY A 140 -14.13 2.87 8.33
CA GLY A 140 -14.32 1.47 8.67
C GLY A 140 -14.85 0.66 7.49
N ARG A 141 -14.96 -0.67 7.67
CA ARG A 141 -15.47 -1.60 6.65
C ARG A 141 -16.97 -1.42 6.37
N HIS A 142 -17.73 -0.90 7.33
CA HIS A 142 -19.18 -0.72 7.27
C HIS A 142 -19.64 0.63 6.69
N GLY A 143 -18.80 1.27 5.87
CA GLY A 143 -19.15 2.53 5.19
C GLY A 143 -19.12 3.77 6.09
N ASN A 144 -18.72 3.64 7.35
CA ASN A 144 -18.51 4.74 8.28
C ASN A 144 -17.22 5.50 7.94
N LYS A 145 -17.36 6.57 7.15
CA LYS A 145 -16.26 7.48 6.79
C LYS A 145 -16.20 8.65 7.76
N GLY A 146 -14.99 9.05 8.14
CA GLY A 146 -14.74 10.16 9.04
C GLY A 146 -13.46 10.91 8.67
N VAL A 147 -13.30 12.10 9.22
CA VAL A 147 -12.08 12.89 9.15
C VAL A 147 -11.54 13.00 10.57
N ILE A 148 -10.23 12.84 10.75
CA ILE A 148 -9.59 12.98 12.06
C ILE A 148 -9.72 14.43 12.52
N SER A 149 -10.34 14.66 13.66
CA SER A 149 -10.53 16.00 14.23
C SER A 149 -9.35 16.45 15.10
N LYS A 150 -8.91 15.58 16.01
CA LYS A 150 -7.85 15.85 16.98
C LYS A 150 -7.07 14.56 17.28
N ILE A 151 -5.76 14.71 17.46
CA ILE A 151 -4.91 13.67 18.05
C ILE A 151 -4.72 14.07 19.52
N ALA A 152 -5.21 13.25 20.44
CA ALA A 152 -5.11 13.50 21.88
C ALA A 152 -3.89 12.78 22.48
N PRO A 153 -3.29 13.32 23.55
CA PRO A 153 -2.35 12.59 24.38
C PRO A 153 -3.00 11.35 25.01
N LEU A 154 -2.20 10.35 25.41
CA LEU A 154 -2.71 9.09 25.94
C LEU A 154 -3.40 9.29 27.30
N GLU A 155 -2.85 10.16 28.14
CA GLU A 155 -3.38 10.52 29.46
C GLU A 155 -4.77 11.15 29.42
N ASP A 156 -5.14 11.76 28.29
CA ASP A 156 -6.43 12.39 28.08
C ASP A 156 -7.51 11.39 27.59
N MET A 157 -7.11 10.19 27.19
CA MET A 157 -8.01 9.20 26.59
C MET A 157 -8.78 8.43 27.67
N PRO A 158 -10.08 8.13 27.44
CA PRO A 158 -10.82 7.22 28.30
C PRO A 158 -10.10 5.89 28.49
N TYR A 159 -10.16 5.35 29.70
CA TYR A 159 -9.49 4.11 30.05
C TYR A 159 -10.42 3.13 30.77
N LEU A 160 -10.09 1.86 30.66
CA LEU A 160 -10.76 0.71 31.27
C LEU A 160 -10.32 0.53 32.72
N GLU A 161 -11.00 -0.32 33.49
CA GLU A 161 -10.67 -0.56 34.91
C GLU A 161 -9.26 -1.18 35.10
N ASP A 162 -8.73 -1.86 34.09
CA ASP A 162 -7.37 -2.41 34.04
C ASP A 162 -6.30 -1.33 33.72
N GLY A 163 -6.71 -0.10 33.41
CA GLY A 163 -5.84 1.00 33.01
C GLY A 163 -5.59 1.11 31.50
N THR A 164 -6.13 0.20 30.68
CA THR A 164 -5.94 0.22 29.23
C THR A 164 -6.72 1.39 28.60
N ASN A 165 -6.03 2.26 27.86
CA ASN A 165 -6.65 3.39 27.18
C ASN A 165 -7.29 2.99 25.84
N VAL A 166 -8.35 3.70 25.44
CA VAL A 166 -8.98 3.55 24.14
C VAL A 166 -8.19 4.33 23.06
N ASP A 167 -7.99 3.74 21.87
CA ASP A 167 -7.27 4.40 20.77
C ASP A 167 -8.14 5.39 19.97
N ILE A 168 -9.39 5.05 19.69
CA ILE A 168 -10.30 5.83 18.83
C ILE A 168 -11.67 5.97 19.50
N VAL A 169 -12.15 7.21 19.61
CA VAL A 169 -13.51 7.49 20.07
C VAL A 169 -14.41 7.79 18.87
N LEU A 170 -15.42 6.94 18.64
CA LEU A 170 -16.40 7.09 17.55
C LEU A 170 -17.72 7.65 18.06
N ASN A 171 -18.42 8.41 17.21
CA ASN A 171 -19.73 8.98 17.54
C ASN A 171 -20.86 7.94 17.31
N PRO A 172 -21.63 7.56 18.34
CA PRO A 172 -22.69 6.55 18.21
C PRO A 172 -23.90 7.03 17.39
N LEU A 173 -24.11 8.35 17.24
CA LEU A 173 -25.28 8.91 16.54
C LEU A 173 -25.33 8.52 15.05
N GLY A 174 -24.18 8.16 14.47
CA GLY A 174 -24.11 7.73 13.07
C GLY A 174 -24.74 6.36 12.82
N VAL A 175 -24.82 5.49 13.83
CA VAL A 175 -25.28 4.11 13.66
C VAL A 175 -26.79 4.02 13.40
N PRO A 176 -27.68 4.64 14.23
CA PRO A 176 -29.11 4.57 14.00
C PRO A 176 -29.53 5.25 12.70
N SER A 177 -28.89 6.38 12.36
CA SER A 177 -29.23 7.15 11.16
C SER A 177 -28.86 6.43 9.86
N ARG A 178 -27.79 5.62 9.86
CA ARG A 178 -27.30 4.92 8.65
C ARG A 178 -27.68 3.44 8.61
N MET A 179 -28.25 2.91 9.70
CA MET A 179 -28.67 1.52 9.85
C MET A 179 -27.54 0.51 9.56
N ASN A 180 -26.29 0.87 9.84
CA ASN A 180 -25.12 0.00 9.65
C ASN A 180 -24.70 -0.68 10.96
N VAL A 181 -25.61 -1.49 11.50
CA VAL A 181 -25.46 -2.18 12.82
C VAL A 181 -24.29 -3.16 12.84
N GLY A 182 -23.90 -3.71 11.68
CA GLY A 182 -22.77 -4.64 11.58
C GLY A 182 -21.45 -4.12 12.16
N GLN A 183 -21.25 -2.80 12.23
CA GLN A 183 -20.06 -2.24 12.88
C GLN A 183 -20.01 -2.49 14.40
N ILE A 184 -21.18 -2.59 15.05
CA ILE A 184 -21.29 -2.90 16.48
C ILE A 184 -20.98 -4.38 16.67
N LEU A 185 -21.55 -5.25 15.82
CA LEU A 185 -21.28 -6.69 15.86
C LEU A 185 -19.79 -6.99 15.60
N GLU A 186 -19.17 -6.29 14.64
CA GLU A 186 -17.72 -6.35 14.40
C GLU A 186 -16.94 -5.94 15.66
N THR A 187 -17.36 -4.86 16.31
CA THR A 187 -16.72 -4.35 17.53
C THR A 187 -16.81 -5.36 18.68
N HIS A 188 -17.97 -5.99 18.89
CA HIS A 188 -18.18 -7.01 19.91
C HIS A 188 -17.37 -8.28 19.62
N LEU A 189 -17.41 -8.79 18.39
CA LEU A 189 -16.64 -9.97 17.99
C LEU A 189 -15.13 -9.71 18.07
N GLY A 190 -14.69 -8.51 17.69
CA GLY A 190 -13.30 -8.09 17.85
C GLY A 190 -12.87 -7.98 19.31
N TRP A 191 -13.79 -7.59 20.21
CA TRP A 191 -13.54 -7.58 21.65
C TRP A 191 -13.38 -8.99 22.22
N ALA A 192 -14.26 -9.92 21.85
CA ALA A 192 -14.15 -11.33 22.20
C ALA A 192 -12.83 -11.94 21.67
N SER A 193 -12.50 -11.69 20.40
CA SER A 193 -11.27 -12.15 19.76
C SER A 193 -10.01 -11.72 20.52
N ALA A 194 -9.92 -10.46 20.93
CA ALA A 194 -8.81 -9.94 21.72
C ALA A 194 -8.76 -10.55 23.13
N GLY A 195 -9.92 -10.71 23.78
CA GLY A 195 -10.01 -11.36 25.09
C GLY A 195 -9.55 -12.83 25.07
N LEU A 196 -9.94 -13.59 24.04
CA LEU A 196 -9.47 -14.96 23.81
C LEU A 196 -7.96 -15.01 23.56
N GLY A 197 -7.42 -14.06 22.79
CA GLY A 197 -5.97 -13.93 22.56
C GLY A 197 -5.18 -13.68 23.86
N ASN A 198 -5.67 -12.77 24.71
CA ASN A 198 -5.09 -12.51 26.03
C ASN A 198 -5.12 -13.77 26.91
N LYS A 199 -6.23 -14.52 26.90
CA LYS A 199 -6.37 -15.77 27.64
C LYS A 199 -5.37 -16.83 27.18
N ILE A 200 -5.19 -16.99 25.85
CA ILE A 200 -4.18 -17.88 25.27
C ILE A 200 -2.77 -17.44 25.67
N GLY A 201 -2.47 -16.13 25.61
CA GLY A 201 -1.18 -15.58 26.02
C GLY A 201 -0.84 -15.86 27.48
N ASP A 202 -1.80 -15.66 28.38
CA ASP A 202 -1.64 -15.96 29.81
C ASP A 202 -1.42 -17.45 30.07
N MET A 203 -2.11 -18.31 29.31
CA MET A 203 -1.93 -19.76 29.41
C MET A 203 -0.62 -20.23 28.81
N LEU A 204 -0.16 -19.62 27.73
CA LEU A 204 1.16 -19.88 27.14
C LEU A 204 2.26 -19.54 28.15
N ASP A 205 2.20 -18.37 28.79
CA ASP A 205 3.17 -17.95 29.79
C ASP A 205 3.21 -18.93 31.00
N LYS A 206 2.06 -19.48 31.40
CA LYS A 206 1.97 -20.53 32.43
C LYS A 206 2.53 -21.87 31.94
N ALA A 207 2.19 -22.27 30.72
CA ALA A 207 2.63 -23.52 30.11
C ALA A 207 4.15 -23.57 29.94
N VAL A 208 4.78 -22.46 29.53
CA VAL A 208 6.24 -22.32 29.42
C VAL A 208 6.92 -22.39 30.79
N ARG A 209 6.31 -21.83 31.83
CA ARG A 209 6.86 -21.89 33.20
C ARG A 209 6.75 -23.28 33.84
N GLU A 210 5.62 -23.96 33.63
CA GLU A 210 5.33 -25.25 34.27
C GLU A 210 5.69 -26.47 33.41
N GLY A 211 6.01 -26.28 32.13
CA GLY A 211 6.26 -27.34 31.17
C GLY A 211 5.01 -28.17 30.80
N LYS A 212 3.81 -27.62 31.00
CA LYS A 212 2.53 -28.33 30.77
C LYS A 212 1.78 -27.77 29.54
N ILE A 213 2.15 -28.27 28.36
CA ILE A 213 1.50 -27.89 27.08
C ILE A 213 0.05 -28.41 27.00
N SER A 214 -0.26 -29.50 27.70
CA SER A 214 -1.62 -30.07 27.75
C SER A 214 -2.71 -29.09 28.18
N GLN A 215 -2.41 -28.14 29.07
CA GLN A 215 -3.38 -27.12 29.50
C GLN A 215 -3.68 -26.12 28.39
N LEU A 216 -2.65 -25.70 27.65
CA LEU A 216 -2.78 -24.83 26.49
C LEU A 216 -3.60 -25.50 25.38
N GLN A 217 -3.34 -26.77 25.10
CA GLN A 217 -4.10 -27.55 24.11
C GLN A 217 -5.58 -27.70 24.50
N ASN A 218 -5.88 -27.92 25.79
CA ASN A 218 -7.26 -28.00 26.26
C ASN A 218 -8.00 -26.67 26.08
N GLU A 219 -7.34 -25.56 26.40
CA GLU A 219 -7.91 -24.22 26.21
C GLU A 219 -8.16 -23.93 24.72
N MET A 220 -7.19 -24.23 23.86
CA MET A 220 -7.36 -24.08 22.41
C MET A 220 -8.48 -24.97 21.86
N LYS A 221 -8.68 -26.16 22.43
CA LYS A 221 -9.79 -27.05 22.08
C LYS A 221 -11.16 -26.49 22.48
N GLU A 222 -11.22 -25.74 23.59
CA GLU A 222 -12.43 -25.05 24.01
C GLU A 222 -12.74 -23.87 23.08
N ILE A 223 -11.73 -23.06 22.74
CA ILE A 223 -11.88 -21.85 21.91
C ILE A 223 -12.22 -22.18 20.44
N TYR A 224 -11.52 -23.14 19.83
CA TYR A 224 -11.75 -23.51 18.42
C TYR A 224 -12.87 -24.53 18.25
N GLY A 225 -13.37 -25.11 19.34
CA GLY A 225 -14.29 -26.24 19.29
C GLY A 225 -13.62 -27.55 18.87
N LYS A 226 -14.34 -28.66 19.05
CA LYS A 226 -13.77 -30.01 18.85
C LYS A 226 -13.42 -30.30 17.39
N GLU A 227 -14.29 -29.92 16.46
CA GLU A 227 -14.13 -30.25 15.03
C GLU A 227 -12.89 -29.57 14.45
N THR A 228 -12.79 -28.25 14.58
CA THR A 228 -11.65 -27.47 14.06
C THR A 228 -10.34 -27.80 14.77
N PHE A 229 -10.37 -28.06 16.08
CA PHE A 229 -9.18 -28.48 16.81
C PHE A 229 -8.66 -29.85 16.32
N ASP A 230 -9.56 -30.82 16.13
CA ASP A 230 -9.17 -32.17 15.73
C ASP A 230 -8.66 -32.18 14.27
N GLU A 231 -9.18 -31.33 13.37
CA GLU A 231 -8.70 -31.19 11.99
C GLU A 231 -7.35 -30.47 11.86
N ASP A 232 -7.21 -29.29 12.48
CA ASP A 232 -6.09 -28.39 12.18
C ASP A 232 -5.00 -28.37 13.27
N ILE A 233 -5.36 -28.57 14.54
CA ILE A 233 -4.46 -28.34 15.69
C ILE A 233 -3.91 -29.66 16.24
N SER A 234 -4.67 -30.74 16.20
CA SER A 234 -4.27 -32.04 16.78
C SER A 234 -3.05 -32.67 16.12
N ALA A 235 -2.80 -32.34 14.84
CA ALA A 235 -1.68 -32.85 14.06
C ALA A 235 -0.38 -32.06 14.26
N LEU A 236 -0.43 -30.90 14.95
CA LEU A 236 0.72 -30.04 15.15
C LEU A 236 1.67 -30.60 16.21
N ASP A 237 2.96 -30.39 16.01
CA ASP A 237 3.97 -30.69 17.02
C ASP A 237 3.96 -29.66 18.18
N GLU A 238 4.59 -30.00 19.30
CA GLU A 238 4.61 -29.13 20.49
C GLU A 238 5.20 -27.74 20.20
N ASN A 239 6.19 -27.65 19.31
CA ASN A 239 6.82 -26.39 18.95
C ASN A 239 5.90 -25.52 18.06
N GLN A 240 5.17 -26.15 17.15
CA GLN A 240 4.18 -25.52 16.27
C GLN A 240 2.98 -25.02 17.07
N VAL A 241 2.55 -25.76 18.10
CA VAL A 241 1.48 -25.29 19.00
C VAL A 241 1.92 -24.04 19.77
N ILE A 242 3.17 -24.01 20.24
CA ILE A 242 3.73 -22.83 20.90
C ILE A 242 3.83 -21.65 19.93
N GLU A 243 4.33 -21.88 18.70
CA GLU A 243 4.43 -20.85 17.66
C GLU A 243 3.04 -20.30 17.29
N LEU A 244 2.05 -21.17 17.16
CA LEU A 244 0.66 -20.79 16.91
C LEU A 244 0.12 -19.93 18.06
N ALA A 245 0.31 -20.35 19.32
CA ALA A 245 -0.14 -19.60 20.48
C ALA A 245 0.53 -18.21 20.59
N GLU A 246 1.82 -18.09 20.27
CA GLU A 246 2.51 -16.79 20.19
C GLU A 246 1.87 -15.88 19.13
N ASN A 247 1.53 -16.43 17.96
CA ASN A 247 0.88 -15.67 16.89
C ASN A 247 -0.55 -15.23 17.25
N LEU A 248 -1.26 -15.99 18.09
CA LEU A 248 -2.63 -15.69 18.53
C LEU A 248 -2.70 -14.74 19.73
N ARG A 249 -1.58 -14.42 20.36
CA ARG A 249 -1.49 -13.53 21.54
C ARG A 249 -2.17 -12.17 21.34
N PRO A 250 -2.07 -11.50 20.17
CA PRO A 250 -2.78 -10.23 19.94
C PRO A 250 -4.31 -10.37 19.77
N GLY A 251 -4.80 -11.59 19.52
CA GLY A 251 -6.22 -11.86 19.26
C GLY A 251 -6.40 -13.07 18.34
N VAL A 252 -7.47 -13.84 18.56
CA VAL A 252 -7.81 -15.01 17.74
C VAL A 252 -8.55 -14.56 16.47
N PRO A 253 -7.99 -14.75 15.25
CA PRO A 253 -8.64 -14.30 14.03
C PRO A 253 -9.99 -15.03 13.82
N MET A 254 -11.05 -14.24 13.64
CA MET A 254 -12.39 -14.77 13.39
C MET A 254 -12.75 -14.68 11.90
N ALA A 255 -13.34 -15.75 11.36
CA ALA A 255 -13.83 -15.80 10.00
C ALA A 255 -15.37 -15.83 10.00
N THR A 256 -15.98 -14.81 9.41
CA THR A 256 -17.44 -14.69 9.32
C THR A 256 -17.84 -14.57 7.85
N PRO A 257 -18.47 -15.59 7.25
CA PRO A 257 -18.95 -15.53 5.87
C PRO A 257 -19.97 -14.40 5.66
N VAL A 258 -20.10 -13.94 4.41
CA VAL A 258 -20.93 -12.77 4.08
C VAL A 258 -22.43 -13.00 4.31
N PHE A 259 -22.92 -14.22 4.06
CA PHE A 259 -24.35 -14.56 4.12
C PHE A 259 -24.69 -15.60 5.19
N ASP A 260 -23.69 -16.35 5.67
CA ASP A 260 -23.83 -17.39 6.69
C ASP A 260 -22.88 -17.07 7.84
N GLY A 261 -23.14 -15.92 8.47
CA GLY A 261 -22.28 -15.35 9.49
C GLY A 261 -22.64 -15.80 10.90
N ALA A 262 -21.80 -15.39 11.85
CA ALA A 262 -22.05 -15.61 13.28
C ALA A 262 -23.34 -14.91 13.71
N ASN A 263 -24.13 -15.61 14.52
CA ASN A 263 -25.31 -15.07 15.16
C ASN A 263 -24.94 -14.30 16.44
N GLU A 264 -25.89 -13.56 16.98
CA GLU A 264 -25.69 -12.82 18.23
C GLU A 264 -25.37 -13.77 19.40
N GLU A 265 -26.03 -14.93 19.46
CA GLU A 265 -25.78 -15.96 20.48
C GLU A 265 -24.33 -16.44 20.46
N ASP A 266 -23.77 -16.68 19.26
CA ASP A 266 -22.37 -17.11 19.09
C ASP A 266 -21.40 -16.03 19.60
N ILE A 267 -21.68 -14.75 19.34
CA ILE A 267 -20.84 -13.63 19.82
C ILE A 267 -20.90 -13.51 21.34
N VAL A 268 -22.08 -13.69 21.93
CA VAL A 268 -22.27 -13.65 23.39
C VAL A 268 -21.53 -14.80 24.05
N GLU A 269 -21.60 -16.01 23.51
CA GLU A 269 -20.84 -17.16 24.02
C GLU A 269 -19.34 -16.90 23.99
N LEU A 270 -18.81 -16.34 22.90
CA LEU A 270 -17.39 -15.98 22.78
C LEU A 270 -16.97 -14.88 23.77
N LEU A 271 -17.83 -13.89 24.03
CA LEU A 271 -17.58 -12.85 25.04
C LEU A 271 -17.50 -13.47 26.44
N GLU A 272 -18.41 -14.38 26.78
CA GLU A 272 -18.42 -15.07 28.07
C GLU A 272 -17.20 -15.98 28.24
N GLN A 273 -16.81 -16.73 27.19
CA GLN A 273 -15.59 -17.55 27.17
C GLN A 273 -14.31 -16.72 27.38
N ALA A 274 -14.31 -15.49 26.88
CA ALA A 274 -13.24 -14.51 27.07
C ALA A 274 -13.25 -13.83 28.46
N GLY A 275 -14.27 -14.10 29.29
CA GLY A 275 -14.44 -13.47 30.60
C GLY A 275 -14.96 -12.04 30.55
N LEU A 276 -15.63 -11.67 29.46
CA LEU A 276 -16.19 -10.33 29.22
C LEU A 276 -17.71 -10.33 29.46
N ASP A 277 -18.29 -9.14 29.65
CA ASP A 277 -19.74 -8.98 29.81
C ASP A 277 -20.46 -9.32 28.51
N SER A 278 -21.58 -10.05 28.60
CA SER A 278 -22.38 -10.50 27.45
C SER A 278 -22.97 -9.33 26.64
N SER A 279 -23.13 -8.15 27.24
CA SER A 279 -23.56 -6.94 26.54
C SER A 279 -22.47 -6.32 25.64
N GLY A 280 -21.21 -6.72 25.80
CA GLY A 280 -20.06 -6.07 25.15
C GLY A 280 -19.80 -4.63 25.62
N GLN A 281 -20.48 -4.20 26.70
CA GLN A 281 -20.32 -2.87 27.27
C GLN A 281 -19.49 -2.93 28.55
N VAL A 282 -18.64 -1.93 28.73
CA VAL A 282 -17.74 -1.84 29.88
C VAL A 282 -17.87 -0.48 30.55
N THR A 283 -17.51 -0.44 31.82
CA THR A 283 -17.34 0.83 32.53
C THR A 283 -16.05 1.49 32.05
N LEU A 284 -16.15 2.74 31.62
CA LEU A 284 -14.99 3.57 31.30
C LEU A 284 -14.83 4.68 32.35
N HIS A 285 -13.59 5.13 32.50
CA HIS A 285 -13.22 6.31 33.27
C HIS A 285 -12.71 7.41 32.32
N ASP A 286 -13.01 8.67 32.63
CA ASP A 286 -12.49 9.82 31.89
C ASP A 286 -11.02 10.05 32.26
N GLY A 287 -10.11 10.02 31.27
CA GLY A 287 -8.68 10.23 31.47
C GLY A 287 -8.33 11.60 32.07
N ARG A 288 -9.18 12.62 31.86
CA ARG A 288 -8.93 13.98 32.35
C ARG A 288 -9.29 14.19 33.81
N THR A 289 -10.40 13.61 34.24
CA THR A 289 -10.97 13.83 35.58
C THR A 289 -10.78 12.63 36.50
N GLY A 290 -10.61 11.44 35.95
CA GLY A 290 -10.61 10.16 36.66
C GLY A 290 -12.02 9.66 37.02
N GLU A 291 -13.07 10.44 36.73
CA GLU A 291 -14.43 10.08 37.08
C GLU A 291 -14.99 8.98 36.16
N LYS A 292 -15.82 8.12 36.73
CA LYS A 292 -16.53 7.06 36.00
C LYS A 292 -17.64 7.67 35.13
N PHE A 293 -17.79 7.20 33.90
CA PHE A 293 -18.92 7.61 33.05
C PHE A 293 -20.26 7.11 33.63
N ALA A 294 -21.31 7.92 33.44
CA ALA A 294 -22.64 7.62 33.98
C ALA A 294 -23.32 6.38 33.36
N ARG A 295 -22.88 5.94 32.17
CA ARG A 295 -23.40 4.75 31.47
C ARG A 295 -22.23 3.92 30.95
N SER A 296 -22.42 2.60 30.91
CA SER A 296 -21.51 1.69 30.24
C SER A 296 -21.43 2.01 28.74
N VAL A 297 -20.25 1.79 28.16
CA VAL A 297 -19.95 2.13 26.77
C VAL A 297 -19.49 0.87 26.06
N THR A 298 -19.91 0.68 24.82
CA THR A 298 -19.38 -0.40 23.97
C THR A 298 -17.91 -0.12 23.66
N VAL A 299 -17.04 -1.05 24.04
CA VAL A 299 -15.62 -1.02 23.74
C VAL A 299 -15.28 -2.31 23.00
N GLY A 300 -14.39 -2.21 22.01
CA GLY A 300 -13.98 -3.36 21.24
C GLY A 300 -13.04 -2.97 20.11
N TYR A 301 -12.65 -3.98 19.33
CA TYR A 301 -11.77 -3.79 18.19
C TYR A 301 -12.58 -3.74 16.90
N ILE A 302 -12.43 -2.64 16.17
CA ILE A 302 -13.04 -2.45 14.84
C ILE A 302 -11.96 -2.21 13.80
N TYR A 303 -12.06 -2.83 12.63
CA TYR A 303 -11.05 -2.69 11.59
C TYR A 303 -11.19 -1.35 10.86
N MET A 304 -10.20 -0.47 11.04
CA MET A 304 -10.16 0.87 10.46
C MET A 304 -9.10 1.00 9.37
N MET A 305 -9.46 1.68 8.29
CA MET A 305 -8.61 1.91 7.13
C MET A 305 -8.33 3.40 6.93
N LYS A 306 -7.07 3.72 6.60
CA LYS A 306 -6.68 5.05 6.12
C LYS A 306 -6.98 5.17 4.63
N LEU A 307 -7.71 6.21 4.23
CA LEU A 307 -7.95 6.47 2.80
C LEU A 307 -6.83 7.32 2.21
N HIS A 308 -6.63 7.22 0.89
CA HIS A 308 -5.70 8.07 0.13
C HIS A 308 -6.13 9.56 0.10
N HIS A 309 -7.27 9.92 0.70
CA HIS A 309 -7.70 11.31 0.80
C HIS A 309 -6.96 12.00 1.96
N LEU A 310 -5.73 12.43 1.68
CA LEU A 310 -4.84 13.11 2.62
C LEU A 310 -5.10 14.62 2.60
N VAL A 311 -5.00 15.26 3.76
CA VAL A 311 -5.25 16.71 3.88
C VAL A 311 -4.22 17.54 3.12
N ASP A 312 -2.95 17.14 3.14
CA ASP A 312 -1.86 17.83 2.43
C ASP A 312 -2.12 17.96 0.92
N ASP A 313 -2.78 16.97 0.34
CA ASP A 313 -3.10 16.98 -1.08
C ASP A 313 -4.29 17.92 -1.37
N LYS A 314 -5.11 18.24 -0.36
CA LYS A 314 -6.31 19.08 -0.48
C LYS A 314 -6.08 20.55 -0.15
N ILE A 315 -5.22 20.86 0.81
CA ILE A 315 -4.92 22.26 1.16
C ILE A 315 -4.21 22.93 -0.02
N HIS A 316 -4.72 24.08 -0.42
CA HIS A 316 -4.14 24.94 -1.44
C HIS A 316 -4.59 26.38 -1.20
N ALA A 317 -3.66 27.32 -1.28
CA ALA A 317 -3.93 28.74 -1.20
C ALA A 317 -3.04 29.47 -2.21
N ARG A 318 -3.55 30.57 -2.75
CA ARG A 318 -2.78 31.47 -3.61
C ARG A 318 -3.06 32.91 -3.25
N SER A 319 -2.06 33.77 -3.40
CA SER A 319 -2.20 35.21 -3.46
C SER A 319 -2.23 35.67 -4.92
N ILE A 320 -1.09 35.57 -5.60
CA ILE A 320 -0.89 35.88 -7.03
C ILE A 320 -0.33 34.64 -7.73
N GLY A 321 -0.58 34.49 -9.02
CA GLY A 321 0.08 33.44 -9.81
C GLY A 321 -0.14 33.62 -11.31
N PRO A 322 -0.05 32.57 -12.11
CA PRO A 322 -0.22 32.67 -13.55
C PRO A 322 -1.68 32.95 -13.94
N TYR A 323 -1.82 33.63 -15.08
CA TYR A 323 -3.08 34.04 -15.69
C TYR A 323 -3.18 33.48 -17.12
N SER A 324 -4.41 33.26 -17.58
CA SER A 324 -4.71 32.88 -18.96
C SER A 324 -4.31 33.98 -19.93
N LEU A 325 -3.69 33.61 -21.06
CA LEU A 325 -3.35 34.57 -22.11
C LEU A 325 -4.59 35.16 -22.79
N VAL A 326 -5.69 34.41 -22.84
CA VAL A 326 -6.89 34.81 -23.58
C VAL A 326 -7.76 35.72 -22.72
N THR A 327 -8.17 35.25 -21.54
CA THR A 327 -9.15 35.95 -20.69
C THR A 327 -8.51 36.75 -19.56
N GLN A 328 -7.19 36.68 -19.38
CA GLN A 328 -6.48 37.28 -18.25
C GLN A 328 -6.94 36.83 -16.86
N GLN A 329 -7.77 35.78 -16.77
CA GLN A 329 -8.23 35.18 -15.52
C GLN A 329 -7.16 34.28 -14.88
N PRO A 330 -7.16 34.12 -13.55
CA PRO A 330 -6.26 33.19 -12.87
C PRO A 330 -6.46 31.75 -13.39
N LEU A 331 -5.37 31.00 -13.60
CA LEU A 331 -5.47 29.60 -14.03
C LEU A 331 -6.17 28.73 -12.98
N GLY A 332 -6.71 27.58 -13.39
CA GLY A 332 -7.36 26.61 -12.52
C GLY A 332 -6.44 25.47 -12.06
N GLY A 333 -6.74 24.90 -10.90
CA GLY A 333 -6.08 23.68 -10.40
C GLY A 333 -4.78 23.90 -9.61
N LYS A 334 -4.59 23.06 -8.58
CA LYS A 334 -3.47 23.16 -7.62
C LYS A 334 -2.09 23.12 -8.31
N ALA A 335 -1.92 22.29 -9.32
CA ALA A 335 -0.63 22.10 -10.01
C ALA A 335 -0.12 23.37 -10.71
N GLN A 336 -1.02 24.27 -11.11
CA GLN A 336 -0.68 25.53 -11.79
C GLN A 336 -0.72 26.73 -10.83
N PHE A 337 -0.72 26.48 -9.51
CA PHE A 337 -1.04 27.49 -8.50
C PHE A 337 -2.37 28.18 -8.79
N GLY A 338 -3.36 27.40 -9.24
CA GLY A 338 -4.64 27.90 -9.72
C GLY A 338 -5.54 28.48 -8.63
N GLY A 339 -6.50 29.32 -9.04
CA GLY A 339 -7.44 30.01 -8.15
C GLY A 339 -8.67 29.15 -7.91
N GLN A 340 -9.41 29.46 -6.85
CA GLN A 340 -10.71 28.85 -6.64
C GLN A 340 -11.71 29.50 -7.59
N ARG A 341 -12.54 28.68 -8.24
CA ARG A 341 -13.63 29.19 -9.07
C ARG A 341 -14.69 29.81 -8.15
N PHE A 342 -14.94 31.10 -8.34
CA PHE A 342 -16.11 31.79 -7.82
C PHE A 342 -17.23 31.61 -8.83
N GLY A 343 -18.24 30.82 -8.50
CA GLY A 343 -19.31 30.43 -9.41
C GLY A 343 -20.50 31.38 -9.38
N GLU A 344 -21.45 31.11 -10.26
CA GLU A 344 -22.69 31.88 -10.41
C GLU A 344 -23.54 31.85 -9.12
N MET A 345 -23.62 30.70 -8.45
CA MET A 345 -24.37 30.57 -7.20
C MET A 345 -23.76 31.40 -6.07
N GLU A 346 -22.43 31.51 -6.02
CA GLU A 346 -21.75 32.38 -5.05
C GLU A 346 -21.95 33.87 -5.36
N VAL A 347 -22.05 34.25 -6.64
CA VAL A 347 -22.44 35.61 -7.05
C VAL A 347 -23.84 35.94 -6.55
N TRP A 348 -24.83 35.07 -6.82
CA TRP A 348 -26.21 35.27 -6.35
C TRP A 348 -26.29 35.41 -4.83
N ALA A 349 -25.47 34.66 -4.09
CA ALA A 349 -25.40 34.78 -2.65
C ALA A 349 -24.95 36.19 -2.23
N LEU A 350 -23.90 36.76 -2.84
CA LEU A 350 -23.44 38.12 -2.53
C LEU A 350 -24.45 39.20 -2.96
N GLU A 351 -25.12 39.00 -4.09
CA GLU A 351 -26.20 39.89 -4.55
C GLU A 351 -27.36 39.92 -3.56
N ALA A 352 -27.77 38.75 -3.03
CA ALA A 352 -28.82 38.64 -2.03
C ALA A 352 -28.47 39.37 -0.72
N TYR A 353 -27.19 39.41 -0.34
CA TYR A 353 -26.71 40.22 0.78
C TYR A 353 -26.58 41.72 0.47
N GLY A 354 -26.70 42.14 -0.80
CA GLY A 354 -26.45 43.51 -1.21
C GLY A 354 -24.98 43.93 -1.13
N ALA A 355 -24.05 42.97 -1.13
CA ALA A 355 -22.62 43.21 -0.97
C ALA A 355 -21.95 43.68 -2.27
N ALA A 356 -22.43 44.81 -2.82
CA ALA A 356 -22.03 45.31 -4.13
C ALA A 356 -20.51 45.56 -4.28
N TYR A 357 -19.87 46.18 -3.28
CA TYR A 357 -18.43 46.45 -3.31
C TYR A 357 -17.60 45.17 -3.28
N THR A 358 -17.99 44.19 -2.45
CA THR A 358 -17.30 42.88 -2.38
C THR A 358 -17.45 42.12 -3.68
N LEU A 359 -18.65 42.15 -4.28
CA LEU A 359 -18.90 41.50 -5.56
C LEU A 359 -18.10 42.15 -6.69
N GLN A 360 -18.08 43.49 -6.74
CA GLN A 360 -17.31 44.24 -7.72
C GLN A 360 -15.82 43.90 -7.61
N GLU A 361 -15.26 43.88 -6.41
CA GLU A 361 -13.86 43.52 -6.18
C GLU A 361 -13.54 42.09 -6.63
N MET A 362 -14.40 41.12 -6.29
CA MET A 362 -14.22 39.70 -6.65
C MET A 362 -14.26 39.47 -8.16
N LEU A 363 -15.15 40.15 -8.89
CA LEU A 363 -15.33 39.96 -10.33
C LEU A 363 -14.38 40.78 -11.20
N THR A 364 -13.76 41.84 -10.68
CA THR A 364 -12.89 42.74 -11.46
C THR A 364 -11.42 42.60 -11.04
N VAL A 365 -11.02 43.34 -10.01
CA VAL A 365 -9.63 43.50 -9.56
C VAL A 365 -9.01 42.17 -9.10
N LYS A 366 -9.78 41.29 -8.46
CA LYS A 366 -9.29 39.95 -8.05
C LYS A 366 -9.28 38.91 -9.17
N SER A 367 -9.83 39.25 -10.35
CA SER A 367 -10.00 38.34 -11.48
C SER A 367 -9.18 38.80 -12.70
N ASP A 368 -9.79 39.54 -13.61
CA ASP A 368 -9.31 39.79 -14.98
C ASP A 368 -9.14 41.27 -15.34
N ASP A 369 -9.30 42.19 -14.40
CA ASP A 369 -8.82 43.57 -14.59
C ASP A 369 -7.29 43.63 -14.42
N VAL A 370 -6.60 43.62 -15.57
CA VAL A 370 -5.13 43.64 -15.64
C VAL A 370 -4.53 44.88 -14.98
N SER A 371 -5.19 46.03 -15.12
CA SER A 371 -4.71 47.30 -14.59
C SER A 371 -5.04 47.44 -13.11
N GLY A 372 -6.28 47.11 -12.73
CA GLY A 372 -6.79 47.18 -11.38
C GLY A 372 -6.03 46.26 -10.43
N ARG A 373 -5.76 45.01 -10.83
CA ARG A 373 -5.03 44.05 -9.98
C ARG A 373 -3.64 44.53 -9.57
N THR A 374 -2.94 45.21 -10.48
CA THR A 374 -1.58 45.73 -10.24
C THR A 374 -1.64 46.93 -9.30
N LYS A 375 -2.55 47.88 -9.56
CA LYS A 375 -2.76 49.05 -8.70
C LYS A 375 -3.17 48.66 -7.29
N VAL A 376 -4.09 47.71 -7.13
CA VAL A 376 -4.55 47.25 -5.81
C VAL A 376 -3.45 46.54 -5.05
N TYR A 377 -2.64 45.73 -5.71
CA TYR A 377 -1.47 45.15 -5.05
C TYR A 377 -0.49 46.23 -4.55
N GLU A 378 -0.21 47.25 -5.37
CA GLU A 378 0.63 48.38 -4.95
C GLU A 378 0.03 49.16 -3.78
N ALA A 379 -1.29 49.42 -3.81
CA ALA A 379 -2.00 50.12 -2.76
C ALA A 379 -1.93 49.37 -1.42
N ILE A 380 -2.19 48.04 -1.43
CA ILE A 380 -2.07 47.18 -0.25
C ILE A 380 -0.66 47.22 0.33
N VAL A 381 0.37 47.19 -0.51
CA VAL A 381 1.78 47.26 -0.06
C VAL A 381 2.13 48.63 0.53
N ARG A 382 1.52 49.73 0.02
CA ARG A 382 1.70 51.09 0.55
C ARG A 382 0.85 51.37 1.79
N GLY A 383 -0.16 50.55 2.07
CA GLY A 383 -1.13 50.78 3.14
C GLY A 383 -2.23 51.78 2.76
N ASP A 384 -2.47 51.97 1.46
CA ASP A 384 -3.55 52.80 0.94
C ASP A 384 -4.77 51.92 0.60
N ASP A 385 -5.98 52.39 0.92
CA ASP A 385 -7.23 51.65 0.70
C ASP A 385 -7.95 52.03 -0.61
N THR A 386 -7.35 52.90 -1.43
CA THR A 386 -7.97 53.39 -2.67
C THR A 386 -7.82 52.37 -3.79
N PHE A 387 -8.95 51.94 -4.36
CA PHE A 387 -8.95 51.13 -5.58
C PHE A 387 -9.96 51.63 -6.61
N GLU A 388 -9.59 51.50 -7.89
CA GLU A 388 -10.45 51.77 -9.02
C GLU A 388 -10.69 50.45 -9.76
N ALA A 389 -11.95 50.09 -9.95
CA ALA A 389 -12.33 48.93 -10.74
C ALA A 389 -12.53 49.33 -12.21
N GLY A 390 -11.78 48.68 -13.11
CA GLY A 390 -11.94 48.83 -14.55
C GLY A 390 -12.94 47.85 -15.16
N ILE A 391 -12.99 47.82 -16.48
CA ILE A 391 -13.78 46.85 -17.25
C ILE A 391 -13.01 45.52 -17.30
N PRO A 392 -13.64 44.38 -16.96
CA PRO A 392 -13.07 43.04 -17.12
C PRO A 392 -12.57 42.75 -18.53
N GLU A 393 -11.41 42.10 -18.66
CA GLU A 393 -10.88 41.74 -19.97
C GLU A 393 -11.74 40.68 -20.68
N SER A 394 -12.41 39.80 -19.92
CA SER A 394 -13.39 38.86 -20.49
C SER A 394 -14.52 39.54 -21.26
N PHE A 395 -14.96 40.71 -20.81
CA PHE A 395 -15.96 41.50 -21.53
C PHE A 395 -15.40 42.07 -22.84
N ASN A 396 -14.15 42.55 -22.84
CA ASN A 396 -13.47 43.00 -24.05
C ASN A 396 -13.34 41.86 -25.08
N VAL A 397 -12.96 40.66 -24.63
CA VAL A 397 -12.89 39.46 -25.47
C VAL A 397 -14.26 39.16 -26.08
N LEU A 398 -15.34 39.16 -25.28
CA LEU A 398 -16.70 38.94 -25.77
C LEU A 398 -17.10 39.95 -26.86
N VAL A 399 -16.80 41.24 -26.66
CA VAL A 399 -17.09 42.28 -27.67
C VAL A 399 -16.33 42.01 -28.98
N LYS A 400 -15.07 41.57 -28.90
CA LYS A 400 -14.29 41.21 -30.09
C LYS A 400 -14.82 39.95 -30.79
N GLU A 401 -15.26 38.95 -30.04
CA GLU A 401 -15.90 37.75 -30.58
C GLU A 401 -17.20 38.10 -31.31
N LEU A 402 -18.06 38.94 -30.73
CA LEU A 402 -19.29 39.40 -31.39
C LEU A 402 -18.99 40.18 -32.68
N LYS A 403 -17.97 41.06 -32.67
CA LYS A 403 -17.52 41.78 -33.87
C LYS A 403 -17.00 40.85 -34.97
N SER A 404 -16.38 39.73 -34.60
CA SER A 404 -15.90 38.73 -35.57
C SER A 404 -17.04 38.07 -36.36
N LEU A 405 -18.26 38.09 -35.83
CA LEU A 405 -19.49 37.60 -36.46
C LEU A 405 -20.18 38.66 -37.35
N CYS A 406 -19.49 39.77 -37.67
CA CYS A 406 -20.04 40.91 -38.39
C CYS A 406 -21.19 41.64 -37.65
N LEU A 407 -21.26 41.54 -36.32
CA LEU A 407 -22.18 42.33 -35.49
C LEU A 407 -21.50 43.63 -35.05
N ASN A 408 -22.16 44.78 -35.24
CA ASN A 408 -21.66 46.05 -34.71
C ASN A 408 -22.03 46.20 -33.23
N VAL A 409 -21.03 46.22 -32.36
CA VAL A 409 -21.19 46.39 -30.90
C VAL A 409 -20.29 47.54 -30.43
N GLU A 410 -20.87 48.60 -29.91
CA GLU A 410 -20.14 49.76 -29.40
C GLU A 410 -20.59 50.09 -27.97
N LEU A 411 -19.64 50.51 -27.14
CA LEU A 411 -19.92 51.01 -25.80
C LEU A 411 -20.25 52.49 -25.92
N ASN A 412 -21.53 52.82 -25.85
CA ASN A 412 -21.96 54.22 -25.80
C ASN A 412 -21.73 54.74 -24.38
N GLN A 413 -20.96 55.81 -24.25
CA GLN A 413 -21.00 56.61 -23.03
C GLN A 413 -22.24 57.52 -23.16
N GLU A 414 -23.24 57.33 -22.30
CA GLU A 414 -24.25 58.36 -22.11
C GLU A 414 -23.61 59.52 -21.35
N SER A 415 -23.68 60.71 -21.95
CA SER A 415 -23.16 61.98 -21.45
C SER A 415 -23.85 62.46 -20.18
#